data_AF-A0A7C2I1K6-F1
#
_entry.id   AF-A0A7C2I1K6-F1
#
_cell.length_a   1.000
_cell.length_b   1.000
_cell.length_c   1.000
_cell.angle_alpha   90.00
_cell.angle_beta   90.00
_cell.angle_gamma   90.00
#
_symmetry.space_group_name_H-M   'P 1'
#
loop_
_entity.id
_entity.type
_entity.pdbx_description
1 polymer ?
#
loop_
_entity_poly.entity_id
_entity_poly.type
_entity_poly.pdbx_seq_one_letter_code
_entity_poly.pdbx_strand_id
1 'polypeptide(L)'
;MFSDAEISVFLDELEEKIQILNDNFLLLEKEGSSPQVLQEIFRAAHTVKGSSAIMGYDRMSRLTHEMENLFDQLRQGRLGVGEGMVDVLFEALDTLRALRDEITGQGNPVDIEPVIQKLGRFLAGGERRKGGGGSASGPTKETGSADRRILELTEVEEEVIREAYIRGHQAYWIRVVVDSQCQMKSVRAFLIFETLYQCGEIIKAEPPAEKLQEGEYDTTFELILLSPEDAGRIRHLLLTVSEVVTVDVEPVILSEEQAGGPAGGAVDQEPDKKEAGEEVGGETGAAPQVKEKEGV
;
A
#
# COMPACT_ATOMS: atom_id res chain seq x y z
N MET A 1 -0.72 17.89 18.05
CA MET A 1 -1.30 19.13 17.49
C MET A 1 -0.28 19.61 16.48
N PHE A 2 -0.67 19.69 15.21
CA PHE A 2 0.25 20.04 14.12
C PHE A 2 0.78 21.47 14.29
N SER A 3 2.02 21.71 13.86
CA SER A 3 2.63 23.03 13.86
C SER A 3 2.06 23.91 12.75
N ASP A 4 2.18 25.23 12.87
CA ASP A 4 1.72 26.17 11.84
C ASP A 4 2.41 25.90 10.47
N ALA A 5 3.66 25.43 10.50
CA ALA A 5 4.41 25.06 9.30
C ALA A 5 3.83 23.80 8.63
N GLU A 6 3.48 22.77 9.40
CA GLU A 6 2.83 21.55 8.90
C GLU A 6 1.46 21.87 8.29
N ILE A 7 0.67 22.72 8.97
CA ILE A 7 -0.63 23.17 8.47
C ILE A 7 -0.47 23.95 7.15
N SER A 8 0.53 24.82 7.04
CA SER A 8 0.79 25.58 5.80
C SER A 8 1.07 24.67 4.61
N VAL A 9 1.92 23.65 4.77
CA VAL A 9 2.23 22.72 3.67
C VAL A 9 1.03 21.86 3.29
N PHE A 10 0.25 21.43 4.28
CA PHE A 10 -1.02 20.76 4.00
C PHE A 10 -1.95 21.66 3.18
N LEU A 11 -2.07 22.95 3.54
CA LEU A 11 -2.91 23.91 2.82
C LEU A 11 -2.39 24.18 1.40
N ASP A 12 -1.08 24.26 1.22
CA ASP A 12 -0.45 24.42 -0.10
C ASP A 12 -0.71 23.18 -0.99
N GLU A 13 -0.55 21.97 -0.44
CA GLU A 13 -0.87 20.72 -1.12
C GLU A 13 -2.35 20.65 -1.49
N LEU A 14 -3.23 21.00 -0.54
CA LEU A 14 -4.66 21.02 -0.74
C LEU A 14 -5.07 21.98 -1.86
N GLU A 15 -4.50 23.19 -1.91
CA GLU A 15 -4.77 24.16 -2.96
C GLU A 15 -4.31 23.64 -4.33
N GLU A 16 -3.12 23.02 -4.39
CA GLU A 16 -2.61 22.39 -5.61
C GLU A 16 -3.58 21.29 -6.11
N LYS A 17 -4.07 20.42 -5.21
CA LYS A 17 -5.00 19.36 -5.60
C LYS A 17 -6.38 19.90 -5.96
N ILE A 18 -6.87 20.94 -5.29
CA ILE A 18 -8.09 21.65 -5.67
C ILE A 18 -7.97 22.21 -7.09
N GLN A 19 -6.82 22.79 -7.45
CA GLN A 19 -6.59 23.30 -8.80
C GLN A 19 -6.56 22.17 -9.85
N ILE A 20 -5.87 21.06 -9.57
CA ILE A 20 -5.85 19.88 -10.45
C ILE A 20 -7.26 19.31 -10.67
N LEU A 21 -8.06 19.22 -9.59
CA LEU A 21 -9.45 18.77 -9.67
C LEU A 21 -10.30 19.72 -10.51
N ASN A 22 -10.17 21.04 -10.28
CA ASN A 22 -10.87 22.07 -11.04
C ASN A 22 -10.64 21.94 -12.55
N ASP A 23 -9.37 21.86 -12.95
CA ASP A 23 -8.97 21.84 -14.35
C ASP A 23 -9.42 20.55 -15.03
N ASN A 24 -9.29 19.42 -14.34
CA ASN A 24 -9.75 18.14 -14.85
C ASN A 24 -11.28 18.02 -14.88
N PHE A 25 -12.02 18.64 -13.98
CA PHE A 25 -13.49 18.69 -14.06
C PHE A 25 -13.96 19.50 -15.26
N LEU A 26 -13.27 20.59 -15.59
CA LEU A 26 -13.54 21.37 -16.79
C LEU A 26 -13.23 20.58 -18.08
N LEU A 27 -12.14 19.80 -18.09
CA LEU A 27 -11.83 18.89 -19.18
C LEU A 27 -12.89 17.79 -19.30
N LEU A 28 -13.31 17.21 -18.18
CA LEU A 28 -14.37 16.20 -18.12
C LEU A 28 -15.68 16.73 -18.70
N GLU A 29 -16.02 17.99 -18.44
CA GLU A 29 -17.21 18.66 -18.99
C GLU A 29 -17.13 18.86 -20.52
N LYS A 30 -15.97 19.32 -21.01
CA LYS A 30 -15.80 19.72 -22.41
C LYS A 30 -15.52 18.54 -23.35
N GLU A 31 -14.66 17.63 -22.91
CA GLU A 31 -14.07 16.57 -23.74
C GLU A 31 -14.56 15.17 -23.33
N GLY A 32 -15.23 15.06 -22.18
CA GLY A 32 -15.73 13.80 -21.65
C GLY A 32 -14.69 13.00 -20.87
N SER A 33 -15.05 11.77 -20.50
CA SER A 33 -14.21 10.91 -19.66
C SER A 33 -13.11 10.21 -20.46
N SER A 34 -11.90 10.77 -20.48
CA SER A 34 -10.69 10.06 -20.91
C SER A 34 -10.04 9.31 -19.74
N PRO A 35 -9.39 8.16 -19.97
CA PRO A 35 -8.69 7.43 -18.90
C PRO A 35 -7.67 8.27 -18.15
N GLN A 36 -6.97 9.17 -18.85
CA GLN A 36 -5.98 10.07 -18.28
C GLN A 36 -6.62 11.07 -17.31
N VAL A 37 -7.69 11.76 -17.74
CA VAL A 37 -8.42 12.73 -16.91
C VAL A 37 -9.00 12.04 -15.66
N LEU A 38 -9.64 10.88 -15.82
CA LEU A 38 -10.17 10.12 -14.69
C LEU A 38 -9.07 9.69 -13.71
N GLN A 39 -7.89 9.32 -14.22
CA GLN A 39 -6.76 8.90 -13.39
C GLN A 39 -6.15 10.07 -12.61
N GLU A 40 -5.99 11.24 -13.22
CA GLU A 40 -5.48 12.43 -12.55
C GLU A 40 -6.42 12.89 -11.43
N ILE A 41 -7.72 12.93 -11.71
CA ILE A 41 -8.74 13.26 -10.71
C ILE A 41 -8.69 12.27 -9.55
N PHE A 42 -8.67 10.97 -9.84
CA PHE A 42 -8.63 9.93 -8.82
C PHE A 42 -7.41 10.10 -7.91
N ARG A 43 -6.22 10.35 -8.49
CA ARG A 43 -4.99 10.59 -7.71
C ARG A 43 -5.10 11.84 -6.84
N ALA A 44 -5.62 12.95 -7.38
CA ALA A 44 -5.78 14.19 -6.62
C ALA A 44 -6.74 14.01 -5.44
N ALA A 45 -7.92 13.42 -5.67
CA ALA A 45 -8.88 13.12 -4.62
C ALA A 45 -8.29 12.16 -3.55
N HIS A 46 -7.54 11.15 -3.99
CA HIS A 46 -6.90 10.18 -3.12
C HIS A 46 -5.83 10.80 -2.21
N THR A 47 -4.98 11.68 -2.76
CA THR A 47 -4.01 12.44 -1.99
C THR A 47 -4.69 13.30 -0.95
N VAL A 48 -5.71 14.09 -1.32
CA VAL A 48 -6.42 14.94 -0.36
C VAL A 48 -7.09 14.11 0.73
N LYS A 49 -7.68 12.96 0.40
CA LYS A 49 -8.26 12.04 1.38
C LYS A 49 -7.22 11.58 2.41
N GLY A 50 -6.05 11.16 1.93
CA GLY A 50 -4.94 10.67 2.75
C GLY A 50 -4.36 11.76 3.65
N SER A 51 -3.97 12.90 3.08
CA SER A 51 -3.39 13.99 3.86
C SER A 51 -4.39 14.61 4.84
N SER A 52 -5.67 14.70 4.46
CA SER A 52 -6.73 15.14 5.38
C SER A 52 -6.95 14.17 6.54
N ALA A 53 -6.87 12.85 6.29
CA ALA A 53 -7.00 11.85 7.35
C ALA A 53 -5.84 11.92 8.34
N ILE A 54 -4.61 12.09 7.83
CA ILE A 54 -3.40 12.26 8.65
C ILE A 54 -3.54 13.51 9.53
N MET A 55 -3.97 14.62 8.94
CA MET A 55 -4.16 15.89 9.66
C MET A 55 -5.38 15.91 10.60
N GLY A 56 -6.21 14.86 10.61
CA GLY A 56 -7.42 14.78 11.43
C GLY A 56 -8.59 15.65 10.91
N TYR A 57 -8.55 16.06 9.65
CA TYR A 57 -9.64 16.79 8.98
C TYR A 57 -10.69 15.80 8.42
N ASP A 58 -11.40 15.14 9.32
CA ASP A 58 -12.35 14.05 9.00
C ASP A 58 -13.40 14.43 7.95
N ARG A 59 -13.94 15.66 8.02
CA ARG A 59 -14.94 16.16 7.07
C ARG A 59 -14.40 16.20 5.64
N MET A 60 -13.14 16.61 5.48
CA MET A 60 -12.47 16.69 4.18
C MET A 60 -12.12 15.30 3.67
N SER A 61 -11.62 14.43 4.55
CA SER A 61 -11.34 13.02 4.22
C SER A 61 -12.61 12.29 3.75
N ARG A 62 -13.75 12.51 4.42
CA ARG A 62 -15.02 11.87 4.06
C ARG A 62 -15.57 12.36 2.73
N LEU A 63 -15.53 13.67 2.47
CA LEU A 63 -15.99 14.23 1.20
C LEU A 63 -15.16 13.70 0.02
N THR A 64 -13.83 13.70 0.17
CA THR A 64 -12.91 13.21 -0.88
C THR A 64 -12.99 11.71 -1.07
N HIS A 65 -13.29 10.94 -0.04
CA HIS A 65 -13.56 9.51 -0.18
C HIS A 65 -14.79 9.23 -1.07
N GLU A 66 -15.88 9.99 -0.94
CA GLU A 66 -17.04 9.85 -1.83
C GLU A 66 -16.72 10.23 -3.28
N MET A 67 -15.90 11.26 -3.48
CA MET A 67 -15.38 11.61 -4.81
C MET A 67 -14.52 10.47 -5.38
N GLU A 68 -13.60 9.93 -4.60
CA GLU A 68 -12.75 8.79 -4.99
C GLU A 68 -13.58 7.58 -5.42
N ASN A 69 -14.61 7.22 -4.64
CA ASN A 69 -15.52 6.12 -4.94
C ASN A 69 -16.26 6.33 -6.27
N LEU A 70 -16.72 7.56 -6.54
CA LEU A 70 -17.37 7.90 -7.82
C LEU A 70 -16.40 7.73 -9.00
N PHE A 71 -15.18 8.24 -8.88
CA PHE A 71 -14.18 8.15 -9.94
C PHE A 71 -13.63 6.74 -10.15
N ASP A 72 -13.58 5.91 -9.11
CA ASP A 72 -13.22 4.50 -9.27
C ASP A 72 -14.25 3.75 -10.13
N GLN A 73 -15.56 4.02 -9.94
CA GLN A 73 -16.62 3.41 -10.77
C GLN A 73 -16.58 3.90 -12.23
N LEU A 74 -16.29 5.19 -12.44
CA LEU A 74 -16.08 5.78 -13.78
C LEU A 74 -14.90 5.10 -14.48
N ARG A 75 -13.76 4.97 -13.78
CA ARG A 75 -12.55 4.34 -14.33
C ARG A 75 -12.74 2.88 -14.71
N GLN A 76 -13.54 2.16 -13.92
CA GLN A 76 -13.88 0.76 -14.19
C GLN A 76 -14.96 0.59 -15.27
N GLY A 77 -15.45 1.69 -15.85
CA GLY A 77 -16.51 1.69 -16.87
C GLY A 77 -17.86 1.21 -16.35
N ARG A 78 -18.04 1.15 -15.02
CA ARG A 78 -19.29 0.75 -14.36
C ARG A 78 -20.30 1.89 -14.31
N LEU A 79 -19.81 3.13 -14.40
CA LEU A 79 -20.58 4.35 -14.44
C LEU A 79 -20.14 5.16 -15.67
N GLY A 80 -21.07 5.87 -16.31
CA GLY A 80 -20.73 6.90 -17.31
C GLY A 80 -20.88 8.29 -16.69
N VAL A 81 -20.22 9.29 -17.27
CA VAL A 81 -20.43 10.70 -16.89
C VAL A 81 -21.85 11.09 -17.29
N GLY A 82 -22.71 11.22 -16.29
CA GLY A 82 -24.12 11.55 -16.46
C GLY A 82 -24.39 13.05 -16.41
N GLU A 83 -25.56 13.45 -16.87
CA GLU A 83 -26.04 14.83 -16.76
C GLU A 83 -26.12 15.26 -15.30
N GLY A 84 -25.58 16.44 -14.98
CA GLY A 84 -25.51 16.98 -13.61
C GLY A 84 -24.42 16.38 -12.72
N MET A 85 -23.63 15.40 -13.19
CA MET A 85 -22.52 14.85 -12.40
C MET A 85 -21.40 15.87 -12.21
N VAL A 86 -21.01 16.56 -13.29
CA VAL A 86 -19.97 17.59 -13.26
C VAL A 86 -20.38 18.76 -12.35
N ASP A 87 -21.65 19.16 -12.37
CA ASP A 87 -22.16 20.20 -11.47
C ASP A 87 -21.97 19.80 -9.99
N VAL A 88 -22.32 18.56 -9.63
CA VAL A 88 -22.14 18.06 -8.26
C VAL A 88 -20.65 17.93 -7.89
N LEU A 89 -19.78 17.64 -8.86
CA LEU A 89 -18.33 17.63 -8.65
C LEU A 89 -17.79 19.03 -8.36
N PHE A 90 -18.29 20.06 -9.04
CA PHE A 90 -17.96 21.45 -8.72
C PHE A 90 -18.52 21.88 -7.36
N GLU A 91 -19.74 21.46 -7.01
CA GLU A 91 -20.25 21.68 -5.64
C GLU A 91 -19.36 21.02 -4.57
N ALA A 92 -18.83 19.83 -4.83
CA ALA A 92 -17.89 19.16 -3.94
C ALA A 92 -16.55 19.91 -3.85
N LEU A 93 -16.06 20.44 -4.97
CA LEU A 93 -14.85 21.26 -4.98
C LEU A 93 -15.02 22.56 -4.19
N ASP A 94 -16.17 23.23 -4.33
CA ASP A 94 -16.49 24.43 -3.56
C ASP A 94 -16.62 24.13 -2.07
N THR A 95 -17.14 22.95 -1.72
CA THR A 95 -17.19 22.49 -0.32
C THR A 95 -15.79 22.21 0.22
N LEU A 96 -14.87 21.66 -0.58
CA LEU A 96 -13.46 21.51 -0.20
C LEU A 96 -12.78 22.86 0.06
N ARG A 97 -13.04 23.86 -0.80
CA ARG A 97 -12.55 25.23 -0.59
C ARG A 97 -13.11 25.85 0.70
N ALA A 98 -14.38 25.65 0.99
CA ALA A 98 -14.97 26.13 2.23
C ALA A 98 -14.35 25.45 3.47
N LEU A 99 -14.11 24.14 3.42
CA LEU A 99 -13.39 23.42 4.49
C LEU A 99 -11.96 23.92 4.66
N ARG A 100 -11.27 24.26 3.56
CA ARG A 100 -9.94 24.92 3.59
C ARG A 100 -10.04 26.26 4.31
N ASP A 101 -11.02 27.09 3.95
CA ASP A 101 -11.20 28.42 4.55
C ASP A 101 -11.53 28.33 6.05
N GLU A 102 -12.22 27.28 6.51
CA GLU A 102 -12.40 27.01 7.95
C GLU A 102 -11.06 26.80 8.67
N ILE A 103 -10.13 26.05 8.06
CA ILE A 103 -8.80 25.77 8.63
C ILE A 103 -7.98 27.06 8.75
N THR A 104 -8.06 27.95 7.76
CA THR A 104 -7.36 29.25 7.79
C THR A 104 -8.05 30.29 8.67
N GLY A 105 -9.23 29.98 9.24
CA GLY A 105 -10.03 30.90 10.04
C GLY A 105 -10.73 32.00 9.21
N GLN A 106 -10.77 31.85 7.88
CA GLN A 106 -11.40 32.78 6.95
C GLN A 106 -12.83 32.38 6.55
N GLY A 107 -13.20 31.12 6.84
CA GLY A 107 -14.48 30.52 6.47
C GLY A 107 -15.46 30.33 7.62
N ASN A 108 -16.73 30.11 7.28
CA ASN A 108 -17.75 29.67 8.23
C ASN A 108 -17.87 28.14 8.18
N PRO A 109 -18.35 27.49 9.26
CA PRO A 109 -18.65 26.06 9.26
C PRO A 109 -19.56 25.67 8.09
N VAL A 110 -19.09 24.75 7.25
CA VAL A 110 -19.83 24.16 6.13
C VAL A 110 -20.32 22.76 6.48
N ASP A 111 -21.53 22.46 6.03
CA ASP A 111 -22.12 21.14 6.10
C ASP A 111 -21.80 20.36 4.81
N ILE A 112 -21.18 19.18 4.94
CA ILE A 112 -20.75 18.36 3.81
C ILE A 112 -21.82 17.34 3.39
N GLU A 113 -22.78 17.06 4.28
CA GLU A 113 -23.80 16.02 4.11
C GLU A 113 -24.65 16.19 2.84
N PRO A 114 -25.10 17.40 2.45
CA PRO A 114 -25.89 17.59 1.24
C PRO A 114 -25.16 17.14 -0.02
N VAL A 115 -23.85 17.42 -0.09
CA VAL A 115 -23.01 17.10 -1.24
C VAL A 115 -22.66 15.62 -1.26
N ILE A 116 -22.31 15.04 -0.11
CA ILE A 116 -22.11 13.59 0.03
C ILE A 116 -23.35 12.82 -0.44
N GLN A 117 -24.55 13.26 -0.04
CA GLN A 117 -25.78 12.64 -0.50
C GLN A 117 -26.00 12.76 -2.01
N LYS A 118 -25.64 13.89 -2.63
CA LYS A 118 -25.71 14.06 -4.10
C LYS A 118 -24.74 13.12 -4.80
N LEU A 119 -23.49 13.01 -4.34
CA LEU A 119 -22.48 12.08 -4.88
C LEU A 119 -22.96 10.62 -4.75
N GLY A 120 -23.49 10.23 -3.59
CA GLY A 120 -24.00 8.88 -3.34
C GLY A 120 -25.16 8.46 -4.24
N ARG A 121 -25.98 9.40 -4.74
CA ARG A 121 -27.08 9.08 -5.69
C ARG A 121 -26.56 8.55 -7.02
N PHE A 122 -25.41 9.02 -7.48
CA PHE A 122 -24.81 8.50 -8.72
C PHE A 122 -24.30 7.07 -8.54
N LEU A 123 -23.75 6.75 -7.36
CA LEU A 123 -23.32 5.40 -7.01
C LEU A 123 -24.49 4.42 -6.93
N ALA A 124 -25.61 4.82 -6.32
CA ALA A 124 -26.81 3.99 -6.21
C ALA A 124 -27.57 3.82 -7.55
N GLY A 125 -27.46 4.79 -8.47
CA GLY A 125 -28.10 4.75 -9.79
C GLY A 125 -27.44 3.79 -10.80
N GLY A 126 -26.22 3.32 -10.53
CA GLY A 126 -25.41 2.49 -11.43
C GLY A 126 -25.77 0.99 -11.46
N GLU A 127 -26.61 0.49 -10.56
CA GLU A 127 -26.86 -0.96 -10.40
C GLU A 127 -27.75 -1.60 -11.49
N ARG A 128 -28.26 -0.83 -12.45
CA ARG A 128 -29.07 -1.34 -13.58
C ARG A 128 -28.29 -1.50 -14.87
N ARG A 129 -27.16 -2.20 -14.84
CA ARG A 129 -26.61 -2.91 -16.03
C ARG A 129 -25.59 -3.96 -15.58
N LYS A 130 -26.08 -5.14 -15.22
CA LYS A 130 -25.26 -6.37 -15.15
C LYS A 130 -25.18 -7.01 -16.53
N GLY A 131 -23.97 -7.38 -16.97
CA GLY A 131 -23.79 -8.38 -18.03
C GLY A 131 -22.39 -8.45 -18.65
N GLY A 132 -21.51 -9.29 -18.07
CA GLY A 132 -20.35 -9.95 -18.70
C GLY A 132 -19.11 -9.07 -18.91
N GLY A 133 -17.90 -9.40 -18.44
CA GLY A 133 -17.27 -10.71 -18.28
C GLY A 133 -16.07 -10.77 -19.24
N GLY A 134 -14.84 -10.76 -18.72
CA GLY A 134 -13.63 -10.88 -19.55
C GLY A 134 -12.36 -10.49 -18.80
N SER A 135 -11.50 -11.48 -18.59
CA SER A 135 -10.32 -11.51 -17.73
C SER A 135 -9.04 -10.98 -18.41
N ALA A 136 -8.09 -10.58 -17.56
CA ALA A 136 -6.64 -10.60 -17.73
C ALA A 136 -5.96 -9.59 -18.69
N SER A 137 -5.16 -8.70 -18.10
CA SER A 137 -3.78 -8.52 -18.54
C SER A 137 -2.91 -8.25 -17.31
N GLY A 138 -1.90 -9.09 -17.11
CA GLY A 138 -1.06 -9.14 -15.93
C GLY A 138 -0.01 -8.02 -15.88
N PRO A 139 0.69 -7.91 -14.74
CA PRO A 139 1.73 -6.93 -14.53
C PRO A 139 2.96 -7.28 -15.37
N THR A 140 3.48 -6.28 -16.07
CA THR A 140 4.77 -6.34 -16.74
C THR A 140 5.87 -6.54 -15.70
N LYS A 141 6.54 -7.69 -15.79
CA LYS A 141 7.87 -7.92 -15.23
C LYS A 141 8.83 -6.89 -15.82
N GLU A 142 9.36 -6.01 -14.98
CA GLU A 142 10.71 -5.53 -15.16
C GLU A 142 11.63 -6.31 -14.25
N THR A 143 12.60 -6.96 -14.87
CA THR A 143 13.68 -7.70 -14.22
C THR A 143 14.87 -6.76 -14.23
N GLY A 144 15.42 -6.44 -13.06
CA GLY A 144 16.52 -5.49 -12.96
C GLY A 144 17.21 -5.51 -11.60
N SER A 145 18.03 -6.54 -11.39
CA SER A 145 19.14 -6.60 -10.44
C SER A 145 18.80 -6.78 -8.95
N ALA A 146 19.00 -8.01 -8.50
CA ALA A 146 19.34 -8.33 -7.12
C ALA A 146 20.61 -7.58 -6.72
N ASP A 147 20.45 -6.48 -5.99
CA ASP A 147 21.48 -5.97 -5.11
C ASP A 147 20.80 -5.84 -3.74
N ARG A 148 20.97 -6.85 -2.90
CA ARG A 148 20.43 -6.87 -1.52
C ARG A 148 21.11 -5.75 -0.74
N ARG A 149 20.58 -4.54 -0.82
CA ARG A 149 20.90 -3.47 0.12
C ARG A 149 19.80 -3.47 1.18
N ILE A 150 19.84 -4.50 1.99
CA ILE A 150 19.16 -4.50 3.28
C ILE A 150 19.98 -3.51 4.10
N LEU A 151 19.34 -2.45 4.61
CA LEU A 151 19.94 -1.60 5.64
C LEU A 151 20.68 -2.51 6.64
N GLU A 152 21.96 -2.25 6.91
CA GLU A 152 22.73 -3.10 7.83
C GLU A 152 22.04 -3.10 9.19
N LEU A 153 21.48 -4.26 9.56
CA LEU A 153 20.82 -4.47 10.83
C LEU A 153 21.86 -4.83 11.89
N THR A 154 21.76 -4.20 13.03
CA THR A 154 22.48 -4.59 14.24
C THR A 154 21.81 -5.79 14.88
N GLU A 155 22.55 -6.55 15.70
CA GLU A 155 22.01 -7.69 16.45
C GLU A 155 20.76 -7.32 17.28
N VAL A 156 20.72 -6.08 17.81
CA VAL A 156 19.58 -5.55 18.57
C VAL A 156 18.37 -5.35 17.66
N GLU A 157 18.54 -4.75 16.48
CA GLU A 157 17.45 -4.53 15.52
C GLU A 157 16.91 -5.86 14.98
N GLU A 158 17.78 -6.84 14.73
CA GLU A 158 17.35 -8.19 14.34
C GLU A 158 16.52 -8.87 15.44
N GLU A 159 16.91 -8.73 16.71
CA GLU A 159 16.15 -9.31 17.83
C GLU A 159 14.77 -8.67 17.97
N VAL A 160 14.69 -7.34 17.83
CA VAL A 160 13.41 -6.62 17.82
C VAL A 160 12.50 -7.10 16.67
N ILE A 161 13.07 -7.36 15.48
CA ILE A 161 12.34 -7.94 14.35
C ILE A 161 11.85 -9.36 14.68
N ARG A 162 12.67 -10.22 15.30
CA ARG A 162 12.27 -11.59 15.71
C ARG A 162 11.10 -11.54 16.69
N GLU A 163 11.16 -10.67 17.69
CA GLU A 163 10.05 -10.48 18.62
C GLU A 163 8.76 -10.00 17.93
N ALA A 164 8.89 -9.10 16.95
CA ALA A 164 7.75 -8.59 16.18
C ALA A 164 7.06 -9.71 15.38
N TYR A 165 7.83 -10.62 14.76
CA TYR A 165 7.26 -11.79 14.07
C TYR A 165 6.45 -12.70 15.02
N ILE A 166 6.95 -12.91 16.24
CA ILE A 166 6.22 -13.68 17.26
C ILE A 166 4.89 -13.00 17.64
N ARG A 167 4.85 -11.67 17.62
CA ARG A 167 3.65 -10.85 17.84
C ARG A 167 2.75 -10.72 16.59
N GLY A 168 3.05 -11.45 15.51
CA GLY A 168 2.28 -11.43 14.27
C GLY A 168 2.48 -10.18 13.40
N HIS A 169 3.52 -9.40 13.66
CA HIS A 169 3.89 -8.26 12.82
C HIS A 169 4.94 -8.69 11.80
N GLN A 170 4.95 -8.06 10.63
CA GLN A 170 5.96 -8.27 9.59
C GLN A 170 6.93 -7.08 9.56
N ALA A 171 8.22 -7.34 9.42
CA ALA A 171 9.21 -6.31 9.12
C ALA A 171 9.29 -6.07 7.60
N TYR A 172 9.27 -4.79 7.22
CA TYR A 172 9.41 -4.33 5.84
C TYR A 172 10.56 -3.34 5.72
N TRP A 173 11.41 -3.55 4.71
CA TRP A 173 12.28 -2.51 4.19
C TRP A 173 11.49 -1.63 3.24
N ILE A 174 11.57 -0.32 3.46
CA ILE A 174 10.83 0.67 2.71
C ILE A 174 11.83 1.67 2.15
N ARG A 175 11.81 1.86 0.83
CA ARG A 175 12.55 2.91 0.15
C ARG A 175 11.57 3.92 -0.43
N VAL A 176 11.75 5.18 -0.06
CA VAL A 176 10.89 6.28 -0.51
C VAL A 176 11.70 7.23 -1.38
N VAL A 177 11.18 7.53 -2.57
CA VAL A 177 11.73 8.53 -3.49
C VAL A 177 10.79 9.72 -3.53
N VAL A 178 11.29 10.87 -3.10
CA VAL A 178 10.62 12.17 -3.14
C VAL A 178 11.06 12.93 -4.39
N ASP A 179 10.16 13.71 -4.96
CA ASP A 179 10.42 14.55 -6.12
C ASP A 179 11.61 15.49 -5.86
N SER A 180 12.51 15.57 -6.84
CA SER A 180 13.68 16.45 -6.79
C SER A 180 13.37 17.94 -6.66
N GLN A 181 12.15 18.36 -7.04
CA GLN A 181 11.67 19.74 -6.94
C GLN A 181 10.95 20.02 -5.61
N CYS A 182 10.88 19.05 -4.69
CA CYS A 182 10.22 19.19 -3.40
C CYS A 182 10.75 20.40 -2.62
N GLN A 183 9.88 21.39 -2.40
CA GLN A 183 10.24 22.65 -1.74
C GLN A 183 10.38 22.49 -0.22
N MET A 184 9.57 21.61 0.39
CA MET A 184 9.42 21.49 1.84
C MET A 184 9.80 20.08 2.31
N LYS A 185 11.07 19.70 2.13
CA LYS A 185 11.58 18.36 2.45
C LYS A 185 11.33 17.91 3.89
N SER A 186 11.52 18.80 4.86
CA SER A 186 11.28 18.50 6.29
C SER A 186 9.84 18.10 6.54
N VAL A 187 8.89 18.86 5.99
CA VAL A 187 7.45 18.57 6.14
C VAL A 187 7.06 17.34 5.35
N ARG A 188 7.66 17.13 4.17
CA ARG A 188 7.44 15.92 3.38
C ARG A 188 7.85 14.67 4.15
N ALA A 189 9.05 14.69 4.73
CA ALA A 189 9.51 13.62 5.60
C ALA A 189 8.59 13.44 6.81
N PHE A 190 8.15 14.53 7.45
CA PHE A 190 7.20 14.45 8.56
C PHE A 190 5.90 13.70 8.17
N LEU A 191 5.26 14.07 7.06
CA LEU A 191 4.04 13.40 6.58
C LEU A 191 4.26 11.91 6.29
N ILE A 192 5.40 11.56 5.70
CA ILE A 192 5.79 10.17 5.43
C ILE A 192 5.92 9.40 6.75
N PHE A 193 6.61 9.98 7.74
CA PHE A 193 6.80 9.36 9.06
C PHE A 193 5.47 9.22 9.81
N GLU A 194 4.61 10.23 9.82
CA GLU A 194 3.27 10.14 10.43
C GLU A 194 2.42 9.04 9.76
N THR A 195 2.46 8.93 8.43
CA THR A 195 1.79 7.85 7.69
C THR A 195 2.30 6.47 8.13
N LEU A 196 3.62 6.33 8.30
CA LEU A 196 4.25 5.09 8.72
C LEU A 196 3.94 4.74 10.18
N TYR A 197 3.92 5.73 11.09
CA TYR A 197 3.57 5.52 12.49
C TYR A 197 2.11 5.09 12.67
N GLN A 198 1.22 5.45 11.75
CA GLN A 198 -0.15 4.91 11.73
C GLN A 198 -0.19 3.44 11.28
N CYS A 199 0.80 2.99 10.51
CA CYS A 199 0.90 1.61 10.04
C CYS A 199 1.66 0.70 11.00
N GLY A 200 2.56 1.24 11.82
CA GLY A 200 3.45 0.43 12.64
C GLY A 200 4.57 1.21 13.33
N GLU A 201 5.61 0.50 13.72
CA GLU A 201 6.77 1.06 14.43
C GLU A 201 8.01 1.11 13.53
N ILE A 202 8.61 2.28 13.38
CA ILE A 202 9.86 2.46 12.63
C ILE A 202 11.02 2.15 13.58
N ILE A 203 11.88 1.19 13.22
CA ILE A 203 13.02 0.79 14.05
C ILE A 203 14.36 1.29 13.55
N LYS A 204 14.43 1.69 12.27
CA LYS A 204 15.64 2.21 11.62
C LYS A 204 15.29 3.09 10.45
N ALA A 205 16.06 4.16 10.23
CA ALA A 205 16.01 4.98 9.03
C ALA A 205 17.42 5.43 8.62
N GLU A 206 17.68 5.54 7.32
CA GLU A 206 18.91 6.09 6.76
C GLU A 206 18.59 7.14 5.68
N PRO A 207 19.00 8.42 5.88
CA PRO A 207 19.56 9.01 7.09
C PRO A 207 18.68 8.84 8.36
N PRO A 208 19.22 9.08 9.58
CA PRO A 208 18.44 9.03 10.81
C PRO A 208 17.18 9.89 10.77
N ALA A 209 16.13 9.45 11.46
CA ALA A 209 14.80 10.08 11.42
C ALA A 209 14.84 11.57 11.74
N GLU A 210 15.69 12.00 12.68
CA GLU A 210 15.84 13.40 13.06
C GLU A 210 16.32 14.25 11.88
N LYS A 211 17.31 13.75 11.14
CA LYS A 211 17.84 14.42 9.95
C LYS A 211 16.83 14.47 8.81
N LEU A 212 16.08 13.38 8.62
CA LEU A 212 15.01 13.33 7.63
C LEU A 212 13.94 14.38 7.92
N GLN A 213 13.52 14.49 9.19
CA GLN A 213 12.54 15.47 9.64
C GLN A 213 13.06 16.92 9.59
N GLU A 214 14.38 17.12 9.62
CA GLU A 214 15.02 18.41 9.34
C GLU A 214 15.13 18.71 7.83
N GLY A 215 14.77 17.75 6.96
CA GLY A 215 14.85 17.86 5.51
C GLY A 215 16.25 17.55 4.93
N GLU A 216 17.14 16.97 5.75
CA GLU A 216 18.50 16.61 5.37
C GLU A 216 18.56 15.26 4.64
N TYR A 217 17.98 15.21 3.44
CA TYR A 217 18.14 14.11 2.50
C TYR A 217 18.10 14.62 1.07
N ASP A 218 18.65 13.83 0.14
CA ASP A 218 18.67 14.23 -1.26
C ASP A 218 17.28 14.05 -1.89
N THR A 219 16.99 12.87 -2.44
CA THR A 219 15.65 12.54 -2.99
C THR A 219 15.17 11.17 -2.54
N THR A 220 16.04 10.39 -1.90
CA THR A 220 15.74 9.02 -1.50
C THR A 220 16.18 8.82 -0.07
N PHE A 221 15.38 8.08 0.69
CA PHE A 221 15.76 7.54 1.99
C PHE A 221 15.12 6.17 2.20
N GLU A 222 15.67 5.41 3.14
CA GLU A 222 15.28 4.05 3.42
C GLU A 222 14.99 3.87 4.91
N LEU A 223 14.08 2.95 5.25
CA LEU A 223 13.73 2.65 6.64
C LEU A 223 13.22 1.23 6.81
N ILE A 224 13.17 0.79 8.07
CA ILE A 224 12.58 -0.49 8.47
C ILE A 224 11.34 -0.22 9.33
N LEU A 225 10.20 -0.75 8.88
CA LEU A 225 8.91 -0.67 9.57
C LEU A 225 8.49 -2.06 10.05
N LEU A 226 8.07 -2.16 11.31
CA LEU A 226 7.36 -3.29 11.88
C LEU A 226 5.86 -3.01 11.84
N SER A 227 5.09 -3.81 11.09
CA SER A 227 3.67 -3.52 10.86
C SER A 227 2.81 -4.79 10.84
N PRO A 228 1.58 -4.75 11.37
CA PRO A 228 0.58 -5.80 11.15
C PRO A 228 -0.11 -5.70 9.77
N GLU A 229 0.09 -4.60 9.04
CA GLU A 229 -0.50 -4.36 7.72
C GLU A 229 0.30 -5.06 6.60
N ASP A 230 -0.32 -5.27 5.45
CA ASP A 230 0.35 -5.83 4.27
C ASP A 230 1.15 -4.77 3.48
N ALA A 231 2.19 -5.21 2.76
CA ALA A 231 3.04 -4.34 1.96
C ALA A 231 2.27 -3.47 0.94
N GLY A 232 1.16 -3.98 0.40
CA GLY A 232 0.33 -3.26 -0.57
C GLY A 232 -0.37 -2.07 0.07
N ARG A 233 -0.95 -2.26 1.26
CA ARG A 233 -1.55 -1.18 2.06
C ARG A 233 -0.53 -0.09 2.39
N ILE A 234 0.64 -0.46 2.91
CA ILE A 234 1.71 0.49 3.28
C ILE A 234 2.17 1.30 2.06
N ARG A 235 2.46 0.60 0.94
CA ARG A 235 2.85 1.25 -0.32
C ARG A 235 1.78 2.24 -0.79
N HIS A 236 0.52 1.85 -0.73
CA HIS A 236 -0.60 2.67 -1.15
C HIS A 236 -0.73 3.94 -0.30
N LEU A 237 -0.63 3.82 1.03
CA LEU A 237 -0.68 4.96 1.95
C LEU A 237 0.45 5.95 1.70
N LEU A 238 1.69 5.46 1.53
CA LEU A 238 2.84 6.32 1.24
C LEU A 238 2.72 7.07 -0.09
N LEU A 239 2.13 6.44 -1.11
CA LEU A 239 1.86 7.07 -2.41
C LEU A 239 0.74 8.14 -2.34
N THR A 240 0.01 8.25 -1.21
CA THR A 240 -0.95 9.34 -1.00
C THR A 240 -0.26 10.65 -0.65
N VAL A 241 0.89 10.58 0.01
CA VAL A 241 1.69 11.76 0.38
C VAL A 241 2.18 12.41 -0.90
N SER A 242 1.87 13.70 -1.13
CA SER A 242 2.28 14.34 -2.38
C SER A 242 3.80 14.40 -2.54
N GLU A 243 4.28 14.63 -3.76
CA GLU A 243 5.71 14.62 -4.11
C GLU A 243 6.44 13.30 -3.79
N VAL A 244 5.76 12.26 -3.29
CA VAL A 244 6.29 10.89 -3.28
C VAL A 244 6.09 10.29 -4.68
N VAL A 245 7.20 10.00 -5.34
CA VAL A 245 7.23 9.52 -6.73
C VAL A 245 7.22 7.99 -6.76
N THR A 246 8.07 7.37 -5.94
CA THR A 246 8.26 5.92 -5.91
C THR A 246 8.35 5.45 -4.47
N VAL A 247 7.71 4.31 -4.20
CA VAL A 247 7.78 3.61 -2.92
C VAL A 247 8.03 2.14 -3.20
N ASP A 248 9.14 1.63 -2.70
CA ASP A 248 9.42 0.19 -2.66
C ASP A 248 9.17 -0.32 -1.24
N VAL A 249 8.46 -1.45 -1.13
CA VAL A 249 8.13 -2.10 0.15
C VAL A 249 8.40 -3.57 -0.03
N GLU A 250 9.41 -4.08 0.67
CA GLU A 250 9.85 -5.48 0.58
C GLU A 250 9.92 -6.10 1.98
N PRO A 251 9.46 -7.34 2.16
CA PRO A 251 9.59 -8.01 3.44
C PRO A 251 11.07 -8.24 3.78
N VAL A 252 11.46 -7.90 5.00
CA VAL A 252 12.75 -8.31 5.54
C VAL A 252 12.69 -9.81 5.81
N ILE A 253 13.73 -10.54 5.44
CA ILE A 253 13.89 -11.96 5.76
C ILE A 253 15.21 -12.06 6.52
N LEU A 254 15.13 -12.32 7.83
CA LEU A 254 16.31 -12.65 8.62
C LEU A 254 16.80 -14.04 8.21
N SER A 255 18.07 -14.16 7.85
CA SER A 255 18.69 -15.46 7.64
C SER A 255 18.65 -16.23 8.95
N GLU A 256 18.06 -17.42 8.97
CA GLU A 256 18.19 -18.34 10.10
C GLU A 256 19.62 -18.89 10.14
N GLU A 257 20.56 -18.17 10.78
CA GLU A 257 21.83 -18.78 11.18
C GLU A 257 21.77 -19.25 12.64
N GLN A 258 21.60 -20.58 12.75
CA GLN A 258 21.99 -21.46 13.85
C GLN A 258 21.35 -21.20 15.23
N ALA A 259 20.10 -21.66 15.35
CA ALA A 259 19.64 -22.21 16.63
C ALA A 259 20.55 -23.41 16.99
N GLY A 260 21.57 -23.14 17.80
CA GLY A 260 22.36 -24.16 18.49
C GLY A 260 21.47 -24.97 19.43
N GLY A 261 20.92 -26.07 18.92
CA GLY A 261 20.34 -27.12 19.76
C GLY A 261 21.46 -28.04 20.28
N PRO A 262 21.53 -28.34 21.58
CA PRO A 262 22.49 -29.31 22.09
C PRO A 262 22.13 -30.71 21.59
N ALA A 263 23.18 -31.50 21.38
CA ALA A 263 23.18 -32.87 20.90
C ALA A 263 22.02 -33.73 21.44
N GLY A 264 21.25 -34.31 20.51
CA GLY A 264 20.16 -35.23 20.79
C GLY A 264 19.93 -36.20 19.63
N GLY A 265 20.95 -37.00 19.32
CA GLY A 265 20.88 -38.18 18.45
C GLY A 265 22.14 -39.01 18.69
N ALA A 266 22.14 -40.32 18.85
CA ALA A 266 21.16 -41.32 18.50
C ALA A 266 21.33 -42.54 19.43
N VAL A 267 20.24 -43.26 19.67
CA VAL A 267 20.30 -44.64 20.14
C VAL A 267 20.74 -45.51 18.97
N ASP A 268 21.75 -46.33 19.23
CA ASP A 268 22.31 -47.41 18.42
C ASP A 268 21.35 -48.10 17.45
N GLN A 269 21.75 -48.18 16.18
CA GLN A 269 21.72 -49.42 15.41
C GLN A 269 23.00 -49.50 14.55
N GLU A 270 23.84 -50.49 14.91
CA GLU A 270 25.10 -50.85 14.25
C GLU A 270 24.91 -51.49 12.84
N PRO A 271 25.99 -51.58 12.05
CA PRO A 271 25.96 -51.62 10.58
C PRO A 271 26.07 -53.03 9.99
N ASP A 272 25.51 -53.22 8.79
CA ASP A 272 25.78 -54.40 7.96
C ASP A 272 26.90 -54.09 6.95
N LYS A 273 28.04 -54.78 7.12
CA LYS A 273 29.19 -54.80 6.21
C LYS A 273 29.01 -55.92 5.18
N LYS A 274 29.13 -55.58 3.91
CA LYS A 274 29.42 -56.54 2.83
C LYS A 274 30.89 -57.00 2.89
N GLU A 275 31.11 -58.30 2.98
CA GLU A 275 32.24 -58.98 2.33
C GLU A 275 31.79 -60.38 1.85
N ALA A 276 32.50 -60.87 0.83
CA ALA A 276 32.08 -61.90 -0.13
C ALA A 276 32.30 -63.35 0.30
N GLY A 277 31.66 -64.28 -0.41
CA GLY A 277 32.13 -65.66 -0.57
C GLY A 277 31.01 -66.71 -0.75
N GLU A 278 31.05 -67.40 -1.90
CA GLU A 278 30.63 -68.81 -2.14
C GLU A 278 29.24 -69.30 -1.68
N GLU A 279 28.49 -70.17 -2.34
CA GLU A 279 28.52 -70.86 -3.63
C GLU A 279 27.15 -71.59 -3.71
N VAL A 280 26.69 -71.88 -4.93
CA VAL A 280 25.86 -73.03 -5.33
C VAL A 280 24.50 -73.29 -4.65
N GLY A 281 23.45 -73.29 -5.49
CA GLY A 281 22.57 -74.46 -5.56
C GLY A 281 21.08 -74.23 -5.67
N GLY A 282 20.54 -74.53 -6.85
CA GLY A 282 19.22 -75.14 -7.04
C GLY A 282 18.01 -74.19 -6.98
N GLU A 283 17.41 -73.87 -8.12
CA GLU A 283 16.41 -74.68 -8.86
C GLU A 283 14.97 -74.36 -8.45
N THR A 284 14.19 -73.98 -9.47
CA THR A 284 12.71 -74.08 -9.57
C THR A 284 11.90 -73.16 -8.65
N GLY A 285 10.79 -72.55 -9.04
CA GLY A 285 9.97 -72.62 -10.23
C GLY A 285 8.69 -71.83 -9.96
N ALA A 286 8.11 -71.28 -11.02
CA ALA A 286 6.68 -71.04 -11.23
C ALA A 286 5.82 -70.42 -10.08
N ALA A 287 5.37 -69.19 -10.31
CA ALA A 287 3.99 -68.81 -9.96
C ALA A 287 3.00 -69.71 -10.71
N PRO A 288 1.80 -69.97 -10.16
CA PRO A 288 0.65 -69.27 -10.71
C PRO A 288 -0.50 -68.95 -9.74
N GLN A 289 -1.34 -68.04 -10.24
CA GLN A 289 -2.70 -67.68 -9.83
C GLN A 289 -3.64 -68.88 -9.62
N VAL A 290 -4.58 -68.79 -8.65
CA VAL A 290 -5.98 -69.31 -8.70
C VAL A 290 -6.78 -68.53 -7.61
N LYS A 291 -7.79 -67.68 -7.89
CA LYS A 291 -9.20 -67.87 -8.30
C LYS A 291 -10.19 -68.20 -7.15
N GLU A 292 -11.34 -67.49 -7.17
CA GLU A 292 -12.68 -67.89 -6.68
C GLU A 292 -12.84 -68.03 -5.14
N LYS A 293 -13.99 -67.80 -4.47
CA LYS A 293 -15.40 -67.50 -4.79
C LYS A 293 -16.13 -67.28 -3.43
N GLU A 294 -17.30 -66.62 -3.48
CA GLU A 294 -18.53 -66.84 -2.66
C GLU A 294 -18.41 -66.73 -1.11
N GLY A 295 -19.36 -66.18 -0.37
CA GLY A 295 -20.69 -65.67 -0.65
C GLY A 295 -21.40 -65.30 0.68
N VAL A 296 -22.46 -64.51 0.52
CA VAL A 296 -23.51 -64.11 1.49
C VAL A 296 -23.09 -63.24 2.66
#